data_AF-A0A3A5VC97-F1
#
_entry.id   AF-A0A3A5VC97-F1
#
_cell.length_a   1.000
_cell.length_b   1.000
_cell.length_c   1.000
_cell.angle_alpha   90.00
_cell.angle_beta   90.00
_cell.angle_gamma   90.00
#
_symmetry.space_group_name_H-M   'P 1'
#
loop_
_entity.id
_entity.type
_entity.pdbx_description
1 polymer ?
#
loop_
_entity_poly.entity_id
_entity_poly.type
_entity_poly.pdbx_seq_one_letter_code
_entity_poly.pdbx_strand_id
1 'polypeptide(L)'
;MRLGLVVNPDAGLGGKLGFKGSDGRAEEARAAGAEDRAGPRMNACLAHLSFLLNGSLNRANLTIELLGLEGRMGSTWTADALSGHLSGTWEGTTPEHTSVAETSALVHHLVASGVDAILYAGGDGTTRDVANALQELG
;
A
#
# COMPACT_ATOMS: atom_id res chain seq x y z
N MET A 1 11.84 -9.34 9.91
CA MET A 1 11.59 -9.17 8.46
C MET A 1 11.02 -7.77 8.25
N ARG A 2 11.41 -7.08 7.18
CA ARG A 2 10.90 -5.75 6.81
C ARG A 2 10.05 -5.85 5.56
N LEU A 3 8.84 -5.33 5.61
CA LEU A 3 7.86 -5.40 4.53
C LEU A 3 7.49 -3.99 4.09
N GLY A 4 7.83 -3.63 2.86
CA GLY A 4 7.45 -2.37 2.27
C GLY A 4 5.98 -2.34 1.90
N LEU A 5 5.27 -1.27 2.26
CA LEU A 5 3.86 -1.06 1.98
C LEU A 5 3.68 -0.01 0.89
N VAL A 6 2.93 -0.38 -0.16
CA VAL A 6 2.55 0.53 -1.25
C VAL A 6 1.05 0.45 -1.49
N VAL A 7 0.29 1.46 -1.07
CA VAL A 7 -1.11 1.58 -1.43
C VAL A 7 -1.25 2.68 -2.47
N ASN A 8 -1.82 2.38 -3.64
CA ASN A 8 -2.26 3.42 -4.57
C ASN A 8 -3.70 3.81 -4.19
N PRO A 9 -3.93 4.95 -3.52
CA PRO A 9 -5.25 5.31 -3.02
C PRO A 9 -6.25 5.63 -4.14
N ASP A 10 -5.76 5.98 -5.33
CA ASP A 10 -6.59 6.36 -6.47
C ASP A 10 -7.00 5.15 -7.32
N ALA A 11 -6.40 3.98 -7.08
CA ALA A 11 -6.68 2.78 -7.86
C ALA A 11 -8.13 2.29 -7.70
N GLY A 12 -8.78 2.04 -8.84
CA GLY A 12 -10.11 1.44 -8.90
C GLY A 12 -11.29 2.39 -8.73
N LEU A 13 -11.05 3.70 -8.62
CA LEU A 13 -12.11 4.72 -8.50
C LEU A 13 -12.90 4.94 -9.80
N GLY A 14 -12.23 4.89 -10.96
CA GLY A 14 -12.86 5.23 -12.25
C GLY A 14 -13.91 4.23 -12.75
N GLY A 15 -13.80 2.97 -12.34
CA GLY A 15 -14.68 1.90 -12.83
C GLY A 15 -16.16 2.05 -12.44
N LYS A 16 -16.48 2.68 -11.29
CA LYS A 16 -17.87 2.92 -10.85
C LYS A 16 -18.58 3.98 -11.71
N LEU A 17 -17.83 4.86 -12.37
CA LEU A 17 -18.36 6.01 -13.13
C LEU A 17 -18.27 5.81 -14.65
N GLY A 18 -17.90 4.59 -15.10
CA GLY A 18 -17.71 4.29 -16.52
C GLY A 18 -16.45 4.92 -17.12
N PHE A 19 -15.51 5.39 -16.29
CA PHE A 19 -14.22 5.89 -16.76
C PHE A 19 -13.26 4.72 -17.00
N LYS A 20 -12.51 4.77 -18.11
CA LYS A 20 -11.41 3.84 -18.37
C LYS A 20 -10.22 4.19 -17.46
N GLY A 21 -10.30 3.80 -16.19
CA GLY A 21 -9.30 4.14 -15.18
C GLY A 21 -9.63 5.42 -14.39
N SER A 22 -8.90 5.65 -13.31
CA SER A 22 -9.01 6.83 -12.44
C SER A 22 -7.95 7.89 -12.70
N ASP A 23 -7.05 7.65 -13.65
CA ASP A 23 -5.88 8.50 -13.93
C ASP A 23 -6.34 9.94 -14.20
N GLY A 24 -5.95 10.85 -13.30
CA GLY A 24 -6.27 12.28 -13.35
C GLY A 24 -7.69 12.68 -12.93
N ARG A 25 -8.55 11.74 -12.51
CA ARG A 25 -9.96 12.02 -12.12
C ARG A 25 -10.35 11.45 -10.76
N ALA A 26 -9.38 11.12 -9.93
CA ALA A 26 -9.61 10.54 -8.62
C ALA A 26 -10.44 11.45 -7.70
N GLU A 27 -10.20 12.75 -7.71
CA GLU A 27 -11.00 13.71 -6.94
C GLU A 27 -12.43 13.80 -7.42
N GLU A 28 -12.65 13.94 -8.73
CA GLU A 28 -13.99 13.95 -9.32
C GLU A 28 -14.73 12.66 -9.01
N ALA A 29 -14.03 11.52 -9.05
CA ALA A 29 -14.62 10.24 -8.71
C ALA A 29 -15.08 10.18 -7.25
N ARG A 30 -14.25 10.66 -6.30
CA ARG A 30 -14.62 10.75 -4.88
C ARG A 30 -15.76 11.74 -4.65
N ALA A 31 -15.75 12.90 -5.31
CA ALA A 31 -16.83 13.88 -5.25
C ALA A 31 -18.15 13.29 -5.78
N ALA A 32 -18.09 12.38 -6.75
CA ALA A 32 -19.23 11.62 -7.26
C ALA A 32 -19.60 10.39 -6.41
N GLY A 33 -18.99 10.21 -5.23
CA GLY A 33 -19.30 9.13 -4.29
C GLY A 33 -18.55 7.82 -4.53
N ALA A 34 -17.46 7.82 -5.29
CA ALA A 34 -16.57 6.67 -5.36
C ALA A 34 -15.83 6.51 -4.03
N GLU A 35 -15.75 5.27 -3.55
CA GLU A 35 -15.05 4.90 -2.34
C GLU A 35 -13.70 4.28 -2.68
N ASP A 36 -12.70 4.52 -1.83
CA ASP A 36 -11.38 3.92 -1.98
C ASP A 36 -11.48 2.38 -1.94
N ARG A 37 -10.76 1.70 -2.84
CA ARG A 37 -10.80 0.23 -2.94
C ARG A 37 -9.50 -0.43 -2.54
N ALA A 38 -8.37 0.16 -2.90
CA ALA A 38 -7.06 -0.39 -2.58
C ALA A 38 -6.79 -0.37 -1.07
N GLY A 39 -7.04 0.78 -0.44
CA GLY A 39 -6.86 0.98 1.01
C GLY A 39 -7.59 -0.03 1.89
N PRO A 40 -8.93 -0.16 1.78
CA PRO A 40 -9.67 -1.14 2.57
C PRO A 40 -9.22 -2.59 2.36
N ARG A 41 -8.76 -2.95 1.15
CA ARG A 41 -8.19 -4.27 0.88
C ARG A 41 -6.85 -4.48 1.57
N MET A 42 -5.99 -3.45 1.61
CA MET A 42 -4.74 -3.49 2.37
C MET A 42 -5.03 -3.67 3.87
N ASN A 43 -5.97 -2.91 4.42
CA ASN A 43 -6.36 -3.03 5.82
C ASN A 43 -6.83 -4.45 6.16
N ALA A 44 -7.72 -5.03 5.36
CA ALA A 44 -8.18 -6.41 5.55
C ALA A 44 -7.02 -7.43 5.46
N CYS A 45 -6.11 -7.26 4.51
CA CYS A 45 -4.92 -8.09 4.37
C CYS A 45 -4.04 -8.04 5.63
N LEU A 46 -3.73 -6.84 6.12
CA LEU A 46 -2.91 -6.63 7.31
C LEU A 46 -3.57 -7.15 8.59
N ALA A 47 -4.90 -7.01 8.71
CA ALA A 47 -5.65 -7.58 9.82
C ALA A 47 -5.51 -9.12 9.85
N HIS A 48 -5.64 -9.78 8.70
CA HIS A 48 -5.42 -11.23 8.59
C HIS A 48 -3.96 -11.61 8.87
N LEU A 49 -3.00 -10.87 8.34
CA LEU A 49 -1.58 -11.10 8.61
C LEU A 49 -1.28 -10.99 10.11
N SER A 50 -1.79 -9.96 10.78
CA SER A 50 -1.64 -9.75 12.23
C SER A 50 -2.25 -10.90 13.03
N PHE A 51 -3.45 -11.36 12.66
CA PHE A 51 -4.07 -12.54 13.28
C PHE A 51 -3.19 -13.79 13.16
N LEU A 52 -2.60 -14.04 11.99
CA LEU A 52 -1.72 -15.19 11.77
C LEU A 52 -0.41 -15.08 12.56
N LEU A 53 0.19 -13.88 12.60
CA LEU A 53 1.45 -13.62 13.31
C LEU A 53 1.30 -13.73 14.83
N ASN A 54 0.16 -13.34 15.37
CA ASN A 54 -0.14 -13.40 16.80
C ASN A 54 -0.79 -14.73 17.23
N GLY A 55 -1.06 -15.63 16.26
CA GLY A 55 -1.66 -16.94 16.50
C GLY A 55 -0.63 -18.07 16.64
N SER A 56 -1.11 -19.28 16.95
CA SER A 56 -0.28 -20.48 17.12
C SER A 56 0.43 -20.95 15.84
N LEU A 57 0.07 -20.39 14.68
CA LEU A 57 0.71 -20.68 13.40
C LEU A 57 2.10 -20.05 13.28
N ASN A 58 2.39 -18.98 14.02
CA ASN A 58 3.71 -18.34 14.05
C ASN A 58 4.72 -19.09 14.93
N ARG A 59 4.97 -20.36 14.62
CA ARG A 59 5.89 -21.22 15.40
C ARG A 59 7.34 -20.75 15.42
N ALA A 60 7.71 -19.90 14.45
CA ALA A 60 9.05 -19.34 14.34
C ALA A 60 9.23 -18.02 15.12
N ASN A 61 8.17 -17.53 15.80
CA ASN A 61 8.17 -16.25 16.49
C ASN A 61 8.61 -15.08 15.58
N LEU A 62 8.18 -15.13 14.31
CA LEU A 62 8.52 -14.14 13.30
C LEU A 62 7.92 -12.79 13.69
N THR A 63 8.73 -11.74 13.61
CA THR A 63 8.29 -10.34 13.69
C THR A 63 8.44 -9.67 12.34
N ILE A 64 7.44 -8.86 12.00
CA ILE A 64 7.39 -8.08 10.77
C ILE A 64 7.33 -6.60 11.13
N GLU A 65 8.27 -5.83 10.59
CA GLU A 65 8.22 -4.38 10.58
C GLU A 65 7.70 -3.93 9.21
N LEU A 66 6.61 -3.17 9.21
CA LEU A 66 6.09 -2.51 8.02
C LEU A 66 6.84 -1.20 7.79
N LEU A 67 7.20 -0.92 6.55
CA LEU A 67 7.82 0.34 6.14
C LEU A 67 6.98 1.00 5.04
N GLY A 68 6.76 2.31 5.10
CA GLY A 68 6.02 3.03 4.05
C GLY A 68 5.86 4.52 4.35
N LEU A 69 4.90 5.17 3.71
CA LEU A 69 4.57 6.57 4.01
C LEU A 69 3.49 6.67 5.10
N GLU A 70 3.54 7.76 5.87
CA GLU A 70 2.41 8.17 6.68
C GLU A 70 1.27 8.66 5.78
N GLY A 71 0.03 8.21 6.00
CA GLY A 71 -1.15 8.63 5.23
C GLY A 71 -1.66 7.56 4.25
N ARG A 72 -2.41 8.01 3.22
CA ARG A 72 -3.22 7.14 2.35
C ARG A 72 -2.41 6.19 1.46
N MET A 73 -1.11 6.39 1.29
CA MET A 73 -0.24 5.42 0.61
C MET A 73 0.31 4.33 1.53
N GLY A 74 0.09 4.43 2.85
CA GLY A 74 0.61 3.49 3.85
C GLY A 74 -0.19 3.50 5.15
N SER A 75 0.25 4.27 6.14
CA SER A 75 -0.16 4.15 7.54
C SER A 75 -1.67 4.27 7.82
N THR A 76 -2.43 4.99 6.98
CA THR A 76 -3.89 5.13 7.16
C THR A 76 -4.61 3.78 7.23
N TRP A 77 -4.06 2.75 6.60
CA TRP A 77 -4.70 1.44 6.46
C TRP A 77 -4.23 0.42 7.51
N THR A 78 -3.37 0.80 8.46
CA THR A 78 -2.70 -0.18 9.35
C THR A 78 -3.18 -0.14 10.80
N ALA A 79 -3.98 0.85 11.20
CA ALA A 79 -4.29 1.13 12.61
C ALA A 79 -4.73 -0.11 13.42
N ASP A 80 -5.62 -0.92 12.86
CA ASP A 80 -6.17 -2.10 13.56
C ASP A 80 -5.25 -3.33 13.52
N ALA A 81 -4.23 -3.31 12.67
CA ALA A 81 -3.35 -4.46 12.45
C ALA A 81 -2.08 -4.42 13.31
N LEU A 82 -1.58 -3.22 13.63
CA LEU A 82 -0.32 -3.03 14.36
C LEU A 82 -0.44 -3.50 15.81
N SER A 83 -0.02 -4.73 16.08
CA SER A 83 0.01 -5.31 17.43
C SER A 83 0.95 -6.52 17.48
N GLY A 84 1.53 -6.75 18.67
CA GLY A 84 2.38 -7.90 18.96
C GLY A 84 3.54 -8.04 17.97
N HIS A 85 3.45 -9.03 17.09
CA HIS A 85 4.49 -9.36 16.10
C HIS A 85 4.49 -8.48 14.83
N LEU A 86 3.59 -7.49 14.73
CA LEU A 86 3.50 -6.57 13.61
C LEU A 86 3.66 -5.12 14.09
N SER A 87 4.72 -4.44 13.63
CA SER A 87 4.98 -3.02 13.89
C SER A 87 5.04 -2.21 12.59
N GLY A 88 5.06 -0.89 12.68
CA GLY A 88 5.15 0.00 11.51
C GLY A 88 6.06 1.20 11.75
N THR A 89 6.85 1.52 10.74
CA THR A 89 7.73 2.68 10.64
C THR A 89 7.36 3.45 9.39
N TRP A 90 7.11 4.76 9.53
CA TRP A 90 6.62 5.59 8.43
C TRP A 90 7.64 6.68 8.09
N GLU A 91 8.20 6.62 6.89
CA GLU A 91 9.27 7.50 6.43
C GLU A 91 8.71 8.48 5.41
N GLY A 92 8.36 9.68 5.87
CA GLY A 92 7.72 10.70 5.05
C GLY A 92 6.19 10.59 5.05
N THR A 93 5.54 11.50 4.33
CA THR A 93 4.08 11.64 4.32
C THR A 93 3.53 11.48 2.90
N THR A 94 2.31 10.97 2.82
CA THR A 94 1.57 10.85 1.57
C THR A 94 1.26 12.26 1.05
N PRO A 95 1.63 12.58 -0.20
CA PRO A 95 1.29 13.88 -0.78
C PRO A 95 -0.22 14.02 -0.99
N GLU A 96 -0.66 15.27 -1.15
CA GLU A 96 -2.09 15.60 -1.37
C GLU A 96 -2.64 14.91 -2.62
N HIS A 97 -1.87 14.95 -3.71
CA HIS A 97 -2.14 14.27 -4.96
C HIS A 97 -1.15 13.13 -5.17
N THR A 98 -1.66 12.00 -5.67
CA THR A 98 -0.85 10.82 -5.96
C THR A 98 -0.93 10.45 -7.42
N SER A 99 0.17 9.99 -7.97
CA SER A 99 0.26 9.48 -9.33
C SER A 99 1.19 8.26 -9.40
N VAL A 100 1.45 7.79 -10.62
CA VAL A 100 2.48 6.79 -10.89
C VAL A 100 3.86 7.22 -10.40
N ALA A 101 4.17 8.53 -10.39
CA ALA A 101 5.45 9.06 -9.94
C ALA A 101 5.66 8.80 -8.44
N GLU A 102 4.64 9.09 -7.61
CA GLU A 102 4.69 8.83 -6.17
C GLU A 102 4.75 7.33 -5.85
N THR A 103 4.06 6.50 -6.64
CA THR A 103 4.14 5.04 -6.50
C THR A 103 5.56 4.54 -6.79
N SER A 104 6.17 5.01 -7.88
CA SER A 104 7.53 4.61 -8.29
C SER A 104 8.58 5.10 -7.30
N ALA A 105 8.48 6.36 -6.86
CA ALA A 105 9.35 6.95 -5.86
C ALA A 105 9.29 6.18 -4.52
N LEU A 106 8.08 5.78 -4.10
CA LEU A 106 7.92 4.97 -2.89
C LEU A 106 8.56 3.58 -3.06
N VAL A 107 8.38 2.91 -4.20
CA VAL A 107 9.03 1.61 -4.47
C VAL A 107 10.55 1.75 -4.41
N HIS A 108 11.12 2.75 -5.08
CA HIS A 108 12.57 3.00 -5.04
C HIS A 108 13.06 3.25 -3.62
N HIS A 109 12.34 4.07 -2.85
CA HIS A 109 12.66 4.34 -1.46
C HIS A 109 12.66 3.07 -0.60
N LEU A 110 11.62 2.24 -0.71
CA LEU A 110 11.51 0.99 0.05
C LEU A 110 12.64 0.02 -0.28
N VAL A 111 13.00 -0.12 -1.55
CA VAL A 111 14.13 -0.96 -1.97
C VAL A 111 15.45 -0.41 -1.42
N ALA A 112 15.67 0.91 -1.53
CA ALA A 112 16.85 1.56 -0.96
C ALA A 112 16.94 1.40 0.57
N SER A 113 15.79 1.38 1.25
CA SER A 113 15.68 1.10 2.68
C SER A 113 15.85 -0.38 3.03
N GLY A 114 16.04 -1.27 2.05
CA GLY A 114 16.38 -2.68 2.28
C GLY A 114 15.23 -3.52 2.83
N VAL A 115 14.00 -3.32 2.31
CA VAL A 115 12.87 -4.22 2.63
C VAL A 115 13.08 -5.60 2.02
N ASP A 116 12.62 -6.65 2.72
CA ASP A 116 12.71 -8.04 2.26
C ASP A 116 11.66 -8.35 1.17
N ALA A 117 10.52 -7.68 1.22
CA ALA A 117 9.42 -7.81 0.27
C ALA A 117 8.58 -6.53 0.21
N ILE A 118 7.87 -6.33 -0.91
CA ILE A 118 6.88 -5.26 -1.05
C ILE A 118 5.48 -5.88 -1.12
N LEU A 119 4.59 -5.43 -0.23
CA LEU A 119 3.16 -5.70 -0.26
C LEU A 119 2.45 -4.45 -0.78
N TYR A 120 1.70 -4.61 -1.87
CA TYR A 120 1.01 -3.49 -2.50
C TYR A 120 -0.49 -3.76 -2.66
N ALA A 121 -1.27 -2.67 -2.67
CA ALA A 121 -2.69 -2.70 -3.01
C ALA A 121 -3.01 -1.69 -4.10
N GLY A 122 -3.67 -2.16 -5.15
CA GLY A 122 -4.04 -1.37 -6.32
C GLY A 122 -4.77 -2.22 -7.36
N GLY A 123 -4.73 -1.77 -8.63
CA GLY A 123 -5.25 -2.52 -9.78
C GLY A 123 -4.14 -2.99 -10.72
N ASP A 124 -4.52 -3.38 -11.94
CA ASP A 124 -3.56 -3.82 -12.97
C ASP A 124 -2.56 -2.70 -13.33
N GLY A 125 -3.02 -1.44 -13.36
CA GLY A 125 -2.14 -0.27 -13.55
C GLY A 125 -1.09 -0.19 -12.45
N THR A 126 -1.51 -0.19 -11.18
CA THR A 126 -0.59 -0.19 -10.04
C THR A 126 0.39 -1.36 -10.06
N THR A 127 -0.06 -2.54 -10.46
CA THR A 127 0.81 -3.73 -10.60
C THR A 127 1.90 -3.48 -11.64
N ARG A 128 1.54 -2.90 -12.79
CA ARG A 128 2.50 -2.51 -13.83
C ARG A 128 3.47 -1.45 -13.32
N ASP A 129 2.98 -0.45 -12.61
CA ASP A 129 3.80 0.64 -12.08
C ASP A 129 4.84 0.13 -11.08
N VAL A 130 4.43 -0.72 -10.13
CA VAL A 130 5.34 -1.36 -9.17
C VAL A 130 6.37 -2.24 -9.88
N ALA A 131 5.94 -3.04 -10.86
CA ALA A 131 6.85 -3.90 -11.63
C ALA A 131 7.87 -3.09 -12.45
N ASN A 132 7.43 -2.01 -13.09
CA ASN A 132 8.32 -1.12 -13.84
C ASN A 132 9.33 -0.43 -12.91
N ALA A 133 8.88 0.09 -11.77
CA ALA A 133 9.76 0.73 -10.79
C ALA A 133 10.82 -0.23 -10.24
N LEU A 134 10.47 -1.51 -10.03
CA LEU A 134 11.44 -2.55 -9.67
C LEU A 134 12.41 -2.84 -10.81
N GLN A 135 11.92 -2.93 -12.05
CA GLN A 135 12.76 -3.19 -13.23
C GLN A 135 13.82 -2.11 -13.46
N GLU A 136 13.53 -0.85 -13.11
CA GLU A 136 14.49 0.26 -13.18
C GLU A 136 15.67 0.11 -12.22
N LEU A 137 15.55 -0.70 -11.17
CA LEU A 137 16.58 -0.90 -10.15
C LEU A 137 17.53 -2.08 -10.43
N GLY A 138 17.22 -2.91 -11.44
CA GLY A 138 17.98 -4.11 -11.82
C GLY A 138 17.51 -5.39 -11.13
#